data_AF-A0A6B3ASX9-F1
#
_entry.id   AF-A0A6B3ASX9-F1
#
_cell.length_a   1.000
_cell.length_b   1.000
_cell.length_c   1.000
_cell.angle_alpha   90.00
_cell.angle_beta   90.00
_cell.angle_gamma   90.00
#
_symmetry.space_group_name_H-M   'P 1'
#
loop_
_entity.id
_entity.type
_entity.pdbx_description
1 polymer ?
#
loop_
_entity_poly.entity_id
_entity_poly.type
_entity_poly.pdbx_seq_one_letter_code
_entity_poly.pdbx_strand_id
1 'polypeptide(L)' 'MTAQWPGDDGGTPEGREPTPSLPDDVWQRFLMDDEHAIRASAPKEPSALQRAARPWPRPAPAADAAER' A
#
# COMPACT_ATOMS: atom_id res chain seq x y z
N MET A 1 -4.96 -24.07 -15.90
CA MET A 1 -5.70 -23.11 -15.06
C MET A 1 -5.69 -21.78 -15.80
N THR A 2 -6.82 -21.40 -16.41
CA THR A 2 -6.97 -20.13 -17.14
C THR A 2 -7.64 -19.15 -16.20
N ALA A 3 -6.95 -18.07 -15.82
CA ALA A 3 -7.58 -16.97 -15.09
C ALA A 3 -8.47 -16.20 -16.07
N GLN A 4 -9.77 -16.49 -16.05
CA GLN A 4 -10.77 -15.69 -16.73
C GLN A 4 -11.06 -14.48 -15.81
N TRP A 5 -10.73 -13.28 -16.25
CA TRP A 5 -11.12 -12.06 -15.56
C TRP A 5 -12.61 -11.80 -15.85
N PRO A 6 -13.50 -11.78 -14.83
CA PRO A 6 -14.90 -11.48 -15.08
C PRO A 6 -15.07 -9.98 -15.29
N GLY A 7 -15.67 -9.62 -16.43
CA GLY A 7 -16.35 -8.34 -16.62
C GLY A 7 -15.44 -7.12 -16.77
N ASP A 8 -14.94 -6.91 -17.98
CA ASP A 8 -14.82 -5.55 -18.52
C ASP A 8 -16.20 -5.13 -19.04
N ASP A 9 -17.16 -5.01 -18.12
CA ASP A 9 -18.47 -4.41 -18.41
C ASP A 9 -18.37 -2.98 -17.92
N GLY A 10 -18.30 -2.04 -18.86
CA GLY A 10 -18.00 -0.61 -18.66
C GLY A 10 -18.95 0.15 -17.73
N GLY A 11 -18.88 -0.15 -16.45
CA GLY A 11 -19.38 0.66 -15.34
C GLY A 11 -18.22 0.84 -14.38
N THR A 12 -17.67 2.06 -14.30
CA THR A 12 -16.69 2.43 -13.29
C THR A 12 -17.31 2.13 -11.91
N PRO A 13 -16.75 1.19 -11.11
CA PRO A 13 -17.16 1.07 -9.72
C PRO A 13 -16.69 2.36 -9.03
N GLU A 14 -17.63 3.28 -8.81
CA GLU A 14 -17.52 4.43 -7.91
C GLU A 14 -17.05 3.90 -6.54
N GLY A 15 -15.74 3.87 -6.30
CA GLY A 15 -15.15 3.23 -5.12
C GLY A 15 -13.88 2.44 -5.39
N ARG A 16 -13.47 2.24 -6.64
CA ARG A 16 -12.08 1.87 -6.92
C ARG A 16 -11.25 3.13 -6.76
N GLU A 17 -10.54 3.23 -5.64
CA GLU A 17 -9.48 4.22 -5.43
C GLU A 17 -8.71 4.38 -6.76
N PRO A 18 -8.53 5.61 -7.27
CA PRO A 18 -7.85 5.81 -8.54
C PRO A 18 -6.52 5.08 -8.45
N THR A 19 -6.29 4.15 -9.39
CA THR A 19 -5.01 3.46 -9.45
C THR A 19 -3.94 4.54 -9.49
N PRO A 20 -3.02 4.57 -8.51
CA PRO A 20 -2.05 5.65 -8.44
C PRO A 20 -1.34 5.72 -9.78
N SER A 21 -1.23 6.92 -10.34
CA SER A 21 -0.44 7.14 -11.54
C SER A 21 1.00 6.85 -11.18
N LEU A 22 1.43 5.61 -11.44
CA LEU A 22 2.80 5.19 -11.28
C LEU A 22 3.62 5.82 -12.41
N PRO A 23 4.79 6.41 -12.14
CA PRO A 23 5.67 6.93 -13.18
C PRO A 23 6.02 5.84 -14.20
N ASP A 24 6.11 6.19 -15.47
CA ASP A 24 6.45 5.25 -16.55
C ASP A 24 7.76 4.52 -16.29
N ASP A 25 8.73 5.19 -15.64
CA ASP A 25 10.01 4.61 -15.24
C ASP A 25 9.86 3.38 -14.32
N VAL A 26 8.82 3.32 -13.50
CA VAL A 26 8.55 2.17 -12.61
C VAL A 26 8.12 0.96 -13.43
N TRP A 27 7.25 1.16 -14.42
CA TRP A 27 6.80 0.10 -15.31
C TRP A 27 7.93 -0.40 -16.22
N GLN A 28 8.74 0.51 -16.76
CA GLN A 28 9.90 0.15 -17.57
C GLN A 28 10.91 -0.70 -16.78
N ARG A 29 11.20 -0.34 -15.52
CA ARG A 29 12.07 -1.13 -14.65
C ARG A 29 11.51 -2.52 -14.39
N PHE A 30 10.21 -2.65 -14.11
CA PHE A 30 9.59 -3.96 -13.91
C PHE A 30 9.71 -4.89 -15.13
N LEU A 31 9.64 -4.33 -16.34
CA LEU A 31 9.80 -5.11 -17.58
C LEU A 31 11.26 -5.54 -17.85
N MET A 32 12.23 -4.78 -17.34
CA MET A 32 13.67 -5.02 -17.52
C MET A 32 14.29 -5.87 -16.41
N ASP A 33 13.76 -5.78 -15.19
CA ASP A 33 14.27 -6.50 -14.04
C ASP A 33 13.75 -7.95 -14.03
N ASP A 34 14.65 -8.91 -13.83
CA ASP A 34 14.27 -10.30 -13.59
C ASP A 34 13.63 -10.48 -12.20
N GLU A 35 12.94 -11.61 -11.98
CA GLU A 35 12.23 -11.93 -10.73
C GLU A 35 13.08 -11.66 -9.47
N HIS A 36 14.36 -12.04 -9.52
CA HIS A 36 15.28 -11.85 -8.42
C HIS A 36 15.50 -10.35 -8.09
N ALA A 37 15.67 -9.51 -9.11
CA ALA A 37 15.87 -8.07 -8.95
C ALA A 37 14.61 -7.38 -8.41
N ILE A 38 13.43 -7.80 -8.88
CA ILE A 38 12.14 -7.33 -8.35
C ILE A 38 12.00 -7.69 -6.87
N ARG A 39 12.31 -8.94 -6.49
CA ARG A 39 12.20 -9.41 -5.10
C ARG A 39 13.21 -8.72 -4.17
N ALA A 40 14.41 -8.42 -4.67
CA ALA A 40 15.45 -7.75 -3.91
C ALA A 40 15.12 -6.28 -3.64
N SER A 41 14.47 -5.60 -4.59
CA SER A 41 14.10 -4.18 -4.50
C SER A 41 12.76 -3.93 -3.80
N ALA A 42 11.89 -4.93 -3.69
CA ALA A 42 10.59 -4.80 -3.06
C ALA A 42 10.69 -4.34 -1.58
N PRO A 43 9.89 -3.35 -1.16
CA PRO A 43 9.80 -2.94 0.24
C PRO A 43 9.36 -4.11 1.14
N LYS A 44 10.04 -4.29 2.26
CA LYS A 44 9.71 -5.32 3.26
C LYS A 44 8.85 -4.70 4.35
N GLU A 45 7.55 -4.94 4.26
CA GLU A 45 6.61 -4.55 5.30
C GLU A 45 6.80 -5.42 6.56
N PRO A 46 6.58 -4.86 7.77
CA PRO A 46 6.63 -5.64 9.00
C PRO A 46 5.51 -6.68 9.05
N SER A 47 5.83 -7.85 9.61
CA SER A 47 4.83 -8.87 9.87
C SER A 47 3.70 -8.35 10.76
N ALA A 48 2.53 -9.01 10.70
CA ALA A 48 1.40 -8.65 11.56
C ALA A 48 1.78 -8.61 13.05
N LEU A 49 2.61 -9.54 13.51
CA LEU A 49 3.11 -9.58 14.88
C LEU A 49 4.00 -8.37 15.21
N GLN A 50 4.92 -8.01 14.31
CA GLN A 50 5.79 -6.84 14.49
C GLN A 50 4.99 -5.53 14.51
N ARG A 51 3.92 -5.43 13.71
CA ARG A 51 2.99 -4.30 13.77
C ARG A 51 2.23 -4.25 15.10
N ALA A 52 1.75 -5.39 15.59
CA ALA A 52 1.05 -5.48 16.88
C ALA A 52 1.96 -5.18 18.09
N ALA A 53 3.24 -5.51 17.99
CA ALA A 53 4.24 -5.22 19.02
C ALA A 53 4.65 -3.73 19.04
N ARG A 54 4.31 -2.95 18.01
CA ARG A 54 4.61 -1.52 17.98
C ARG A 54 3.67 -0.79 18.96
N PRO A 55 4.20 -0.07 19.96
CA PRO A 55 3.37 0.72 20.84
C PRO A 55 2.55 1.72 20.03
N TRP A 56 1.25 1.74 20.27
CA TRP A 56 0.40 2.80 19.71
C TRP A 56 0.91 4.15 20.20
N PRO A 57 1.01 5.17 19.33
CA PRO A 57 1.37 6.51 19.78
C PRO A 57 0.36 6.93 20.84
N ARG A 58 0.83 7.15 22.08
CA ARG A 58 -0.02 7.62 23.16
C ARG A 58 -0.50 9.02 22.78
N PRO A 59 -1.81 9.29 22.76
CA PRO A 59 -2.29 10.66 22.60
C PRO A 59 -1.67 11.52 23.72
N ALA A 60 -1.19 12.70 23.37
CA ALA A 60 -0.66 13.63 24.35
C ALA A 60 -1.73 13.90 25.43
N PRO A 61 -1.38 13.98 26.72
CA PRO A 61 -2.34 14.37 27.74
C PRO A 61 -2.91 15.73 27.33
N ALA A 62 -4.24 15.82 27.29
CA ALA A 62 -4.95 17.06 26.96
C ALA A 62 -4.42 18.15 27.90
N ALA A 63 -3.86 19.21 27.31
CA ALA A 63 -3.50 20.42 28.02
C ALA A 63 -4.79 21.16 28.41
N ASP A 64 -5.51 20.61 29.39
CA ASP A 64 -6.62 21.29 30.05
C ASP A 64 -6.35 21.28 31.56
N ALA A 65 -5.34 22.08 31.89
CA ALA A 65 -5.04 22.55 33.23
C ALA A 65 -4.71 24.05 33.10
N ALA A 66 -5.61 24.82 32.46
CA ALA A 66 -5.46 26.27 32.34
C ALA A 66 -6.77 26.97 31.97
N GLU A 67 -7.85 26.77 32.72
CA GLU A 67 -8.65 27.92 33.19
C GLU A 67 -9.70 27.50 34.23
N ARG A 68 -9.56 28.10 35.43
CA ARG A 68 -10.60 28.46 36.40
C ARG A 68 -11.08 27.38 37.38
#